data_AF-A0A7J7WKC2-F1
#
_entry.id   AF-A0A7J7WKC2-F1
#
_cell.length_a   1.000
_cell.length_b   1.000
_cell.length_c   1.000
_cell.angle_alpha   90.00
_cell.angle_beta   90.00
_cell.angle_gamma   90.00
#
_symmetry.space_group_name_H-M   'P 1'
#
loop_
_entity.id
_entity.type
_entity.pdbx_description
1 polymer ?
#
loop_
_entity_poly.entity_id
_entity_poly.type
_entity_poly.pdbx_seq_one_letter_code
_entity_poly.pdbx_strand_id
1 'polypeptide(L)'
;MLAGINTRLEDLVTVITQTESHRQGLLQEAAANWHSWAVKVQKMKAIYHILNMCNIDVTQQCLIAEIWFPVADAGRIKKALEQGMELSGSSMAPILTAVQSKTAPPTFNRTNKFTAGFQNIVDAYGVGNYREINPAPYTIITFPFLFAVMFGDCGHGTVMLLAALWMVHNERRLLAQKTDNEIWNTFFQGRYLILLMGIFSIYTGFIYNDCFSKAFNIFGSSWSVRPMFRNGTWSMETVETNPLLQLNPAIPGVYSGNPYPFGIDPIWNLASNKLTFLNSYKMKMSVILGIVQMTFGVILSLFNHIYFRKTLNILLQFIPEMIFMLCLFGYLVFMIIFKWCYYDVHMSQKAPSILIHFINMFMFNYNDPSNAPLYEHQQEVQSFFVIMALISVPWMLLIKPFILRANHRKSQLQASLIQEHAAEDIEGDNASSPRRAGAHKAQEDYEEEG
;
A
#
# COMPACT_ATOMS: atom_id res chain seq x y z
N MET A 1 64.91 20.58 -52.12
CA MET A 1 63.65 19.86 -51.86
C MET A 1 63.19 19.98 -50.40
N LEU A 2 64.03 19.62 -49.41
CA LEU A 2 63.66 19.68 -47.98
C LEU A 2 63.18 21.05 -47.48
N ALA A 3 63.85 22.15 -47.85
CA ALA A 3 63.44 23.50 -47.45
C ALA A 3 62.04 23.88 -47.95
N GLY A 4 61.66 23.48 -49.17
CA GLY A 4 60.33 23.75 -49.72
C GLY A 4 59.21 22.85 -49.15
N ILE A 5 59.58 21.74 -48.51
CA ILE A 5 58.64 20.89 -47.76
C ILE A 5 58.40 21.51 -46.38
N ASN A 6 59.44 22.04 -45.72
CA ASN A 6 59.30 22.72 -44.43
C ASN A 6 58.45 23.99 -44.52
N THR A 7 58.60 24.80 -45.58
CA THR A 7 57.73 25.98 -45.77
C THR A 7 56.26 25.58 -45.97
N ARG A 8 55.99 24.52 -46.73
CA ARG A 8 54.63 23.97 -46.88
C ARG A 8 54.09 23.41 -45.57
N LEU A 9 54.95 22.82 -44.75
CA LEU A 9 54.59 22.32 -43.43
C LEU A 9 54.22 23.47 -42.50
N GLU A 10 54.99 24.56 -42.48
CA GLU A 10 54.68 25.78 -41.73
C GLU A 10 53.36 26.41 -42.19
N ASP A 11 53.13 26.51 -43.50
CA ASP A 11 51.85 26.98 -44.05
C ASP A 11 50.68 26.11 -43.58
N LEU A 12 50.83 24.78 -43.64
CA LEU A 12 49.82 23.83 -43.16
C LEU A 12 49.54 23.97 -41.66
N VAL A 13 50.58 24.10 -40.84
CA VAL A 13 50.44 24.33 -39.39
C VAL A 13 49.71 25.64 -39.12
N THR A 14 50.00 26.68 -39.89
CA THR A 14 49.32 27.97 -39.77
C THR A 14 47.83 27.86 -40.09
N VAL A 15 47.48 27.17 -41.17
CA VAL A 15 46.08 26.90 -41.56
C VAL A 15 45.37 26.03 -40.51
N ILE A 16 46.02 24.99 -39.99
CA ILE A 16 45.45 24.15 -38.92
C ILE A 16 45.17 25.00 -37.68
N THR A 17 46.11 25.83 -37.26
CA THR A 17 45.94 26.66 -36.05
C THR A 17 44.80 27.68 -36.21
N GLN A 18 44.68 28.30 -37.39
CA GLN A 18 43.59 29.24 -37.69
C GLN A 18 42.23 28.54 -37.73
N THR A 19 42.15 27.36 -38.36
CA THR A 19 40.90 26.59 -38.44
C THR A 19 40.48 26.05 -37.08
N GLU A 20 41.41 25.62 -36.23
CA GLU A 20 41.13 25.21 -34.86
C GLU A 20 40.66 26.38 -33.99
N SER A 21 41.31 27.54 -34.08
CA SER A 21 40.89 28.75 -33.36
C SER A 21 39.49 29.20 -33.78
N HIS A 22 39.21 29.22 -35.08
CA HIS A 22 37.88 29.54 -35.60
C HIS A 22 36.82 28.54 -35.13
N ARG A 23 37.13 27.24 -35.19
CA ARG A 23 36.25 26.17 -34.68
C ARG A 23 36.00 26.33 -33.18
N GLN A 24 37.02 26.64 -32.39
CA GLN A 24 36.89 26.82 -30.94
C GLN A 24 36.04 28.04 -30.58
N GLY A 25 36.20 29.16 -31.31
CA GLY A 25 35.34 30.33 -31.16
C GLY A 25 33.87 30.01 -31.45
N LEU A 26 33.60 29.38 -32.61
CA LEU A 26 32.24 28.94 -32.97
C LEU A 26 31.65 27.95 -31.96
N LEU A 27 32.44 27.00 -31.45
CA LEU A 27 31.99 26.04 -30.46
C LEU A 27 31.69 26.72 -29.11
N GLN A 28 32.44 27.74 -28.71
CA GLN A 28 32.17 28.49 -27.49
C GLN A 28 30.86 29.29 -27.60
N GLU A 29 30.62 29.95 -28.73
CA GLU A 29 29.36 30.66 -28.99
C GLU A 29 28.17 29.70 -29.07
N ALA A 30 28.34 28.55 -29.74
CA ALA A 30 27.32 27.52 -29.82
C ALA A 30 27.05 26.89 -28.45
N ALA A 31 28.08 26.60 -27.65
CA ALA A 31 27.94 26.03 -26.32
C ALA A 31 27.19 26.95 -25.35
N ALA A 32 27.40 28.27 -25.45
CA ALA A 32 26.68 29.25 -24.65
C ALA A 32 25.16 29.24 -24.92
N ASN A 33 24.75 29.02 -26.19
CA ASN A 33 23.35 29.10 -26.61
C ASN A 33 22.65 27.74 -26.74
N TRP A 34 23.41 26.64 -26.83
CA TRP A 34 22.94 25.28 -27.06
C TRP A 34 21.77 24.88 -26.13
N HIS A 35 21.90 25.11 -24.82
CA HIS A 35 20.87 24.73 -23.86
C HIS A 35 19.55 25.49 -24.10
N SER A 36 19.63 26.77 -24.45
CA SER A 36 18.45 27.59 -24.77
C SER A 36 17.76 27.12 -26.05
N TRP A 37 18.53 26.84 -27.10
CA TRP A 37 18.01 26.31 -28.36
C TRP A 37 17.37 24.93 -28.18
N ALA A 38 18.02 24.02 -27.45
CA ALA A 38 17.49 22.70 -27.17
C ALA A 38 16.15 22.77 -26.42
N VAL A 39 16.05 23.61 -25.38
CA VAL A 39 14.79 23.80 -24.64
C VAL A 39 13.70 24.40 -25.52
N LYS A 40 14.02 25.37 -26.38
CA LYS A 40 13.05 25.98 -27.32
C LYS A 40 12.51 24.94 -28.30
N VAL A 41 13.39 24.15 -28.92
CA VAL A 41 13.00 23.10 -29.88
C VAL A 41 12.14 22.02 -29.20
N GLN A 42 12.53 21.57 -28.00
CA GLN A 42 11.74 20.59 -27.24
C GLN A 42 10.34 21.12 -26.89
N LYS A 43 10.23 22.37 -26.45
CA LYS A 43 8.94 23.03 -26.16
C LYS A 43 8.09 23.15 -27.42
N MET A 44 8.65 23.63 -28.53
CA MET A 44 7.93 23.74 -29.81
C MET A 44 7.45 22.39 -30.30
N LYS A 45 8.30 21.35 -30.25
CA LYS A 45 7.93 19.99 -30.61
C LYS A 45 6.76 19.47 -29.77
N ALA A 46 6.77 19.72 -28.45
CA ALA A 46 5.67 19.33 -27.57
C ALA A 46 4.36 20.06 -27.91
N ILE A 47 4.43 21.37 -28.22
CA ILE A 47 3.26 22.16 -28.63
C ILE A 47 2.68 21.61 -29.93
N TYR A 48 3.50 21.42 -30.98
CA TYR A 48 3.03 20.87 -32.24
C TYR A 48 2.48 19.44 -32.10
N HIS A 49 3.06 18.62 -31.23
CA HIS A 49 2.53 17.29 -30.94
C HIS A 49 1.14 17.35 -30.30
N ILE A 50 0.89 18.29 -29.38
CA ILE A 50 -0.44 18.50 -28.79
C ILE A 50 -1.42 19.04 -29.84
N LEU A 51 -1.02 20.02 -30.66
CA LEU A 51 -1.86 20.56 -31.73
C LEU A 51 -2.28 19.49 -32.75
N ASN A 52 -1.41 18.51 -33.02
CA ASN A 52 -1.74 17.38 -33.88
C ASN A 52 -2.79 16.43 -33.28
N MET A 53 -3.01 16.44 -31.96
CA MET A 53 -4.07 15.66 -31.31
C MET A 53 -5.42 16.41 -31.27
N CYS A 54 -5.44 17.69 -31.61
CA CYS A 54 -6.66 18.49 -31.69
C CYS A 54 -7.39 18.24 -33.01
N ASN A 55 -8.71 18.39 -32.99
CA ASN A 55 -9.51 18.39 -34.21
C ASN A 55 -9.56 19.81 -34.81
N ILE A 56 -9.48 19.91 -36.13
CA ILE A 56 -9.47 21.19 -36.85
C ILE A 56 -10.86 21.42 -37.44
N ASP A 57 -11.54 22.46 -36.98
CA ASP A 57 -12.77 22.93 -37.63
C ASP A 57 -12.41 23.88 -38.77
N VAL A 58 -12.56 23.38 -40.01
CA VAL A 58 -12.26 24.13 -41.24
C VAL A 58 -13.19 25.33 -41.42
N THR A 59 -14.41 25.30 -40.83
CA THR A 59 -15.41 26.34 -41.04
C THR A 59 -15.13 27.60 -40.22
N GLN A 60 -14.76 27.44 -38.95
CA GLN A 60 -14.43 28.54 -38.05
C GLN A 60 -12.93 28.81 -37.93
N GLN A 61 -12.09 28.03 -38.62
CA GLN A 61 -10.62 28.05 -38.45
C GLN A 61 -10.21 27.92 -36.97
N CYS A 62 -10.98 27.13 -36.21
CA CYS A 62 -10.81 26.92 -34.79
C CYS A 62 -10.31 25.50 -34.49
N LEU A 63 -9.57 25.35 -33.40
CA LEU A 63 -9.14 24.04 -32.89
C LEU A 63 -10.09 23.60 -31.79
N ILE A 64 -10.58 22.36 -31.90
CA ILE A 64 -11.41 21.71 -30.89
C ILE A 64 -10.56 20.66 -30.20
N ALA A 65 -10.46 20.74 -28.87
CA ALA A 65 -9.70 19.80 -28.06
C ALA A 65 -10.58 19.29 -26.91
N GLU A 66 -10.64 17.96 -26.76
CA GLU A 66 -11.24 17.31 -25.61
C GLU A 66 -10.13 16.98 -24.61
N ILE A 67 -10.26 17.48 -23.37
CA ILE A 67 -9.22 17.36 -22.36
C ILE A 67 -9.77 16.92 -21.01
N TRP A 68 -9.02 16.06 -20.32
CA TRP A 68 -9.24 15.77 -18.92
C TRP A 68 -8.52 16.79 -18.06
N PHE A 69 -9.23 17.43 -17.14
CA PHE A 69 -8.62 18.30 -16.14
C PHE A 69 -9.30 18.16 -14.77
N PRO A 70 -8.57 18.38 -13.66
CA PRO A 70 -9.17 18.38 -12.34
C PRO A 70 -10.19 19.50 -12.20
N VAL A 71 -11.40 19.19 -11.74
CA VAL A 71 -12.49 20.16 -11.54
C VAL A 71 -12.06 21.33 -10.63
N ALA A 72 -11.21 21.05 -9.64
CA ALA A 72 -10.67 22.07 -8.74
C ALA A 72 -9.76 23.11 -9.42
N ASP A 73 -9.14 22.77 -10.56
CA ASP A 73 -8.18 23.64 -11.25
C ASP A 73 -8.80 24.35 -12.47
N ALA A 74 -10.11 24.19 -12.70
CA ALA A 74 -10.86 24.78 -13.82
C ALA A 74 -10.68 26.31 -13.91
N GLY A 75 -10.75 27.01 -12.77
CA GLY A 75 -10.57 28.47 -12.73
C GLY A 75 -9.17 28.92 -13.13
N ARG A 76 -8.14 28.14 -12.78
CA ARG A 76 -6.75 28.43 -13.16
C ARG A 76 -6.53 28.26 -14.65
N ILE A 77 -7.15 27.23 -15.26
CA ILE A 77 -7.09 26.98 -16.70
C ILE A 77 -7.80 28.10 -17.46
N LYS A 78 -9.01 28.49 -17.04
CA LYS A 78 -9.75 29.59 -17.67
C LYS A 78 -8.96 30.89 -17.68
N LYS A 79 -8.34 31.25 -16.54
CA LYS A 79 -7.48 32.43 -16.44
C LYS A 79 -6.26 32.36 -17.36
N ALA A 80 -5.64 31.18 -17.50
CA ALA A 80 -4.51 31.00 -18.42
C ALA A 80 -4.92 31.17 -19.89
N LEU A 81 -6.12 30.72 -20.26
CA LEU A 81 -6.68 30.91 -21.61
C LEU A 81 -6.99 32.39 -21.88
N GLU A 82 -7.59 33.10 -20.92
CA GLU A 82 -7.85 34.54 -21.00
C GLU A 82 -6.55 35.34 -21.19
N GLN A 83 -5.49 35.00 -20.43
CA GLN A 83 -4.16 35.61 -20.60
C GLN A 83 -3.56 35.32 -21.98
N GLY A 84 -3.74 34.10 -22.52
CA GLY A 84 -3.29 33.76 -23.87
C GLY A 84 -4.02 34.56 -24.97
N MET A 85 -5.31 34.82 -24.77
CA MET A 85 -6.12 35.67 -25.65
C MET A 85 -5.64 37.13 -25.61
N GLU A 86 -5.43 37.70 -24.42
CA GLU A 86 -4.94 39.07 -24.25
C GLU A 86 -3.56 39.27 -24.92
N LEU A 87 -2.64 38.32 -24.73
CA LEU A 87 -1.29 38.39 -25.31
C LEU A 87 -1.27 38.22 -26.83
N SER A 88 -2.22 37.48 -27.40
CA SER A 88 -2.33 37.27 -28.84
C SER A 88 -3.11 38.39 -29.56
N GLY A 89 -3.80 39.25 -28.81
CA GLY A 89 -4.66 40.29 -29.39
C GLY A 89 -5.87 39.73 -30.15
N SER A 90 -6.23 38.46 -29.93
CA SER A 90 -7.36 37.82 -30.59
C SER A 90 -8.68 38.34 -30.03
N SER A 91 -9.64 38.59 -30.90
CA SER A 91 -11.01 39.00 -30.52
C SER A 91 -11.90 37.82 -30.10
N MET A 92 -11.42 36.58 -30.26
CA MET A 92 -12.22 35.38 -29.97
C MET A 92 -11.95 34.89 -28.55
N ALA A 93 -13.01 34.85 -27.73
CA ALA A 93 -12.94 34.32 -26.37
C ALA A 93 -12.77 32.79 -26.38
N PRO A 94 -11.85 32.23 -25.58
CA PRO A 94 -11.70 30.79 -25.45
C PRO A 94 -12.95 30.19 -24.79
N ILE A 95 -13.55 29.21 -25.44
CA ILE A 95 -14.75 28.52 -24.97
C ILE A 95 -14.32 27.26 -24.21
N LEU A 96 -14.66 27.18 -22.92
CA LEU A 96 -14.47 25.98 -22.11
C LEU A 96 -15.83 25.42 -21.72
N THR A 97 -16.23 24.33 -22.35
CA THR A 97 -17.51 23.65 -22.09
C THR A 97 -17.26 22.32 -21.40
N ALA A 98 -17.98 22.05 -20.31
CA ALA A 98 -17.96 20.76 -19.67
C ALA A 98 -18.79 19.76 -20.49
N VAL A 99 -18.13 18.76 -21.06
CA VAL A 99 -18.78 17.67 -21.80
C VAL A 99 -18.95 16.49 -20.86
N GLN A 100 -20.17 15.92 -20.80
CA GLN A 100 -20.39 14.66 -20.09
C GLN A 100 -19.96 13.51 -21.00
N SER A 101 -18.94 12.77 -20.57
CA SER A 101 -18.48 11.56 -21.25
C SER A 101 -18.90 10.32 -20.48
N LYS A 102 -19.11 9.22 -21.20
CA LYS A 102 -19.30 7.86 -20.65
C LYS A 102 -17.97 7.17 -20.34
N THR A 103 -16.84 7.68 -20.85
CA THR A 103 -15.52 7.09 -20.60
C THR A 103 -15.04 7.39 -19.19
N ALA A 104 -14.40 6.39 -18.56
CA ALA A 104 -13.86 6.54 -17.22
C ALA A 104 -12.73 7.59 -17.22
N PRO A 105 -12.83 8.64 -16.39
CA PRO A 105 -11.79 9.66 -16.30
C PRO A 105 -10.51 9.09 -15.66
N PRO A 106 -9.34 9.68 -15.96
CA PRO A 106 -8.08 9.27 -15.35
C PRO A 106 -8.04 9.60 -13.85
N THR A 107 -7.35 8.74 -13.08
CA THR A 107 -7.13 8.93 -11.65
C THR A 107 -5.96 9.90 -11.41
N PHE A 108 -6.19 10.92 -10.59
CA PHE A 108 -5.16 11.90 -10.22
C PHE A 108 -5.11 12.09 -8.71
N ASN A 109 -4.01 11.64 -8.10
CA ASN A 109 -3.73 11.81 -6.67
C ASN A 109 -2.77 12.97 -6.46
N ARG A 110 -3.19 13.99 -5.71
CA ARG A 110 -2.33 15.14 -5.36
C ARG A 110 -1.28 14.70 -4.34
N THR A 111 -0.03 14.56 -4.78
CA THR A 111 1.09 14.21 -3.92
C THR A 111 1.84 15.46 -3.45
N ASN A 112 2.41 15.37 -2.25
CA ASN A 112 3.37 16.34 -1.75
C ASN A 112 4.77 15.69 -1.71
N LYS A 113 5.79 16.45 -1.31
CA LYS A 113 7.17 15.94 -1.24
C LYS A 113 7.34 14.69 -0.36
N PHE A 114 6.45 14.49 0.62
CA PHE A 114 6.48 13.38 1.56
C PHE A 114 5.72 12.16 1.01
N THR A 115 4.52 12.36 0.47
CA THR A 115 3.64 11.29 -0.02
C THR A 115 4.03 10.77 -1.41
N ALA A 116 4.79 11.54 -2.19
CA ALA A 116 5.19 11.13 -3.54
C ALA A 116 5.94 9.78 -3.57
N GLY A 117 6.85 9.55 -2.63
CA GLY A 117 7.59 8.27 -2.56
C GLY A 117 6.69 7.08 -2.27
N PHE A 118 5.71 7.23 -1.37
CA PHE A 118 4.75 6.18 -1.03
C PHE A 118 3.75 5.94 -2.17
N GLN A 119 3.30 7.01 -2.83
CA GLN A 119 2.39 6.91 -3.97
C GLN A 119 3.05 6.16 -5.13
N ASN A 120 4.31 6.46 -5.44
CA ASN A 120 5.04 5.76 -6.50
C ASN A 120 5.13 4.25 -6.26
N ILE A 121 5.26 3.80 -5.00
CA ILE A 121 5.29 2.38 -4.65
C ILE A 121 3.91 1.73 -4.86
N VAL A 122 2.84 2.44 -4.51
CA VAL A 122 1.47 1.98 -4.76
C VAL A 122 1.18 1.90 -6.25
N ASP A 123 1.50 2.96 -7.00
CA ASP A 123 1.24 3.06 -8.44
C ASP A 123 2.08 2.04 -9.24
N ALA A 124 3.23 1.61 -8.71
CA ALA A 124 4.04 0.55 -9.31
C ALA A 124 3.35 -0.81 -9.30
N TYR A 125 2.43 -1.06 -8.35
CA TYR A 125 1.60 -2.27 -8.36
C TYR A 125 0.42 -2.12 -9.34
N GLY A 126 -0.21 -0.94 -9.35
CA GLY A 126 -1.27 -0.61 -10.28
C GLY A 126 -1.91 0.73 -9.95
N VAL A 127 -2.40 1.41 -10.98
CA VAL A 127 -3.15 2.66 -10.82
C VAL A 127 -4.58 2.33 -10.44
N GLY A 128 -5.06 2.91 -9.33
CA GLY A 128 -6.43 2.68 -8.84
C GLY A 128 -7.51 3.27 -9.76
N ASN A 129 -8.73 2.75 -9.63
CA ASN A 129 -9.87 3.22 -10.41
C ASN A 129 -10.29 4.64 -10.00
N TYR A 130 -11.04 5.31 -10.89
CA TYR A 130 -11.49 6.66 -10.63
C TYR A 130 -12.36 6.73 -9.36
N ARG A 131 -11.95 7.59 -8.42
CA ARG A 131 -12.58 7.80 -7.10
C ARG A 131 -12.60 6.56 -6.20
N GLU A 132 -11.73 5.59 -6.44
CA GLU A 132 -11.45 4.53 -5.49
C GLU A 132 -10.64 5.05 -4.29
N ILE A 133 -10.78 4.41 -3.12
CA ILE A 133 -9.94 4.70 -1.96
C ILE A 133 -8.48 4.40 -2.30
N ASN A 134 -7.66 5.44 -2.23
CA ASN A 134 -6.22 5.32 -2.39
C ASN A 134 -5.62 4.57 -1.18
N PRO A 135 -4.84 3.50 -1.37
CA PRO A 135 -4.18 2.81 -0.26
C PRO A 135 -2.97 3.57 0.30
N ALA A 136 -2.41 4.54 -0.42
CA ALA A 136 -1.19 5.26 -0.03
C ALA A 136 -1.23 5.89 1.38
N PRO A 137 -2.32 6.54 1.83
CA PRO A 137 -2.40 7.09 3.20
C PRO A 137 -2.16 6.05 4.30
N TYR A 138 -2.62 4.82 4.10
CA TYR A 138 -2.42 3.73 5.06
C TYR A 138 -1.01 3.16 4.93
N THR A 139 -0.53 2.96 3.70
CA THR A 139 0.81 2.47 3.40
C THR A 139 1.91 3.35 4.01
N ILE A 140 1.70 4.66 4.13
CA ILE A 140 2.66 5.58 4.79
C ILE A 140 3.07 5.09 6.19
N ILE A 141 2.15 4.51 6.95
CA ILE A 141 2.42 4.03 8.32
C ILE A 141 2.59 2.52 8.36
N THR A 142 1.70 1.76 7.71
CA THR A 142 1.70 0.30 7.82
C THR A 142 2.93 -0.32 7.18
N PHE A 143 3.41 0.19 6.05
CA PHE A 143 4.59 -0.37 5.38
C PHE A 143 5.86 -0.22 6.22
N PRO A 144 6.23 1.00 6.71
CA PRO A 144 7.38 1.13 7.61
C PRO A 144 7.23 0.36 8.93
N PHE A 145 6.01 0.25 9.46
CA PHE A 145 5.76 -0.51 10.69
C PHE A 145 5.99 -2.02 10.50
N LEU A 146 5.48 -2.62 9.42
CA LEU A 146 5.70 -4.04 9.11
C LEU A 146 7.18 -4.32 8.81
N PHE A 147 7.84 -3.41 8.10
CA PHE A 147 9.29 -3.47 7.93
C PHE A 147 10.01 -3.50 9.27
N ALA A 148 9.64 -2.63 10.21
CA ALA A 148 10.24 -2.56 11.53
C ALA A 148 10.01 -3.82 12.38
N VAL A 149 8.88 -4.51 12.21
CA VAL A 149 8.63 -5.80 12.88
C VAL A 149 9.61 -6.88 12.41
N MET A 150 9.98 -6.85 11.12
CA MET A 150 10.99 -7.74 10.52
C MET A 150 12.43 -7.31 10.86
N PHE A 151 12.70 -6.00 10.84
CA PHE A 151 14.00 -5.38 11.08
C PHE A 151 14.07 -4.72 12.47
N GLY A 152 13.62 -5.43 13.50
CA GLY A 152 13.50 -4.91 14.86
C GLY A 152 14.83 -4.96 15.62
N ASP A 153 15.71 -4.00 15.38
CA ASP A 153 16.96 -3.79 16.11
C ASP A 153 17.20 -2.30 16.33
N CYS A 154 17.36 -1.88 17.59
CA CYS A 154 17.58 -0.48 17.93
C CYS A 154 18.88 0.09 17.33
N GLY A 155 19.95 -0.72 17.28
CA GLY A 155 21.26 -0.29 16.80
C GLY A 155 21.25 -0.04 15.29
N HIS A 156 20.84 -1.06 14.51
CA HIS A 156 20.73 -0.95 13.06
C HIS A 156 19.68 0.10 12.63
N GLY A 157 18.55 0.18 13.33
CA GLY A 157 17.53 1.21 13.11
C GLY A 157 18.08 2.63 13.32
N THR A 158 18.96 2.83 14.30
CA THR A 158 19.63 4.13 14.53
C THR A 158 20.57 4.50 13.37
N VAL A 159 21.34 3.54 12.84
CA VAL A 159 22.20 3.78 11.66
C VAL A 159 21.36 4.17 10.45
N MET A 160 20.26 3.44 10.19
CA MET A 160 19.33 3.77 9.11
C MET A 160 18.70 5.16 9.29
N LEU A 161 18.30 5.51 10.52
CA LEU A 161 17.75 6.82 10.83
C LEU A 161 18.76 7.94 10.56
N LEU A 162 20.01 7.78 10.98
CA LEU A 162 21.08 8.77 10.74
C LEU A 162 21.34 8.96 9.25
N ALA A 163 21.41 7.89 8.47
CA ALA A 163 21.57 7.96 7.02
C ALA A 163 20.38 8.69 6.34
N ALA A 164 19.16 8.38 6.77
CA ALA A 164 17.96 9.05 6.26
C ALA A 164 17.90 10.54 6.63
N LEU A 165 18.23 10.88 7.88
CA LEU A 165 18.29 12.27 8.35
C LEU A 165 19.33 13.07 7.57
N TRP A 166 20.49 12.48 7.28
CA TRP A 166 21.52 13.13 6.47
C TRP A 166 21.03 13.43 5.03
N MET A 167 20.29 12.51 4.40
CA MET A 167 19.67 12.75 3.09
C MET A 167 18.58 13.83 3.12
N VAL A 168 17.76 13.85 4.18
CA VAL A 168 16.68 14.85 4.34
C VAL A 168 17.26 16.23 4.64
N HIS A 169 18.32 16.32 5.46
CA HIS A 169 18.96 17.59 5.80
C HIS A 169 19.62 18.24 4.58
N ASN A 170 20.30 17.44 3.74
CA ASN A 170 21.02 17.92 2.55
C ASN A 170 20.16 17.92 1.27
N GLU A 171 18.82 17.91 1.37
CA GLU A 171 17.95 17.69 0.21
C GLU A 171 18.20 18.67 -0.94
N ARG A 172 18.35 19.97 -0.65
CA ARG A 172 18.52 21.01 -1.67
C ARG A 172 19.82 20.85 -2.46
N ARG A 173 20.91 20.50 -1.77
CA ARG A 173 22.22 20.29 -2.38
C ARG A 173 22.22 19.05 -3.26
N LEU A 174 21.64 17.97 -2.77
CA LEU A 174 21.55 16.69 -3.49
C LEU A 174 20.62 16.77 -4.70
N LEU A 175 19.52 17.52 -4.62
CA LEU A 175 18.63 17.81 -5.76
C LEU A 175 19.33 18.62 -6.87
N ALA A 176 20.22 19.54 -6.50
CA ALA A 176 20.98 20.33 -7.47
C ALA A 176 22.09 19.51 -8.15
N GLN A 177 22.66 18.54 -7.42
CA GLN A 177 23.69 17.64 -7.92
C GLN A 177 23.04 16.50 -8.71
N LYS A 178 22.70 16.76 -9.98
CA LYS A 178 22.23 15.72 -10.91
C LYS A 178 23.28 14.59 -10.97
N THR A 179 22.91 13.44 -10.42
CA THR A 179 23.77 12.26 -10.36
C THR A 179 23.20 11.23 -11.33
N ASP A 180 24.06 10.62 -12.16
CA ASP A 180 23.65 9.64 -13.17
C ASP A 180 23.40 8.24 -12.58
N ASN A 181 23.72 8.03 -11.30
CA ASN A 181 23.51 6.76 -10.61
C ASN A 181 22.03 6.53 -10.32
N GLU A 182 21.38 5.65 -11.08
CA GLU A 182 19.96 5.31 -10.93
C GLU A 182 19.61 4.75 -9.54
N ILE A 183 20.50 3.92 -8.98
CA ILE A 183 20.33 3.37 -7.62
C ILE A 183 20.24 4.51 -6.61
N TRP A 184 21.16 5.48 -6.69
CA TRP A 184 21.18 6.62 -5.79
C TRP A 184 19.91 7.46 -5.90
N ASN A 185 19.46 7.73 -7.13
CA ASN A 185 18.25 8.51 -7.38
C ASN A 185 17.01 7.81 -6.79
N THR A 186 16.94 6.48 -6.88
CA THR A 186 15.85 5.69 -6.29
C THR A 186 15.83 5.81 -4.76
N PHE A 187 16.98 5.64 -4.11
CA PHE A 187 17.08 5.80 -2.64
C PHE A 187 16.75 7.22 -2.19
N PHE A 188 17.21 8.24 -2.92
CA PHE A 188 16.95 9.64 -2.59
C PHE A 188 15.47 10.04 -2.74
N GLN A 189 14.77 9.49 -3.74
CA GLN A 189 13.33 9.65 -3.88
C GLN A 189 12.57 9.01 -2.69
N GLY A 190 13.07 7.89 -2.16
CA GLY A 190 12.53 7.17 -1.00
C GLY A 190 12.97 7.70 0.38
N ARG A 191 13.62 8.87 0.50
CA ARG A 191 14.24 9.32 1.75
C ARG A 191 13.29 9.38 2.96
N TYR A 192 12.04 9.81 2.77
CA TYR A 192 11.04 9.87 3.86
C TYR A 192 10.53 8.50 4.28
N LEU A 193 10.55 7.52 3.37
CA LEU A 193 10.22 6.13 3.67
C LEU A 193 11.32 5.51 4.53
N ILE A 194 12.60 5.70 4.17
CA ILE A 194 13.74 5.21 4.97
C ILE A 194 13.76 5.88 6.35
N LEU A 195 13.41 7.17 6.43
CA LEU A 195 13.28 7.88 7.70
C LEU A 195 12.26 7.21 8.62
N LEU A 196 11.05 6.94 8.12
CA LEU A 196 10.00 6.28 8.90
C LEU A 196 10.39 4.83 9.27
N MET A 197 10.99 4.08 8.34
CA MET A 197 11.50 2.73 8.62
C MET A 197 12.51 2.72 9.76
N GLY A 198 13.44 3.69 9.80
CA GLY A 198 14.41 3.84 10.89
C GLY A 198 13.74 4.14 12.24
N ILE A 199 12.78 5.08 12.28
CA ILE A 199 12.06 5.42 13.51
C ILE A 199 11.28 4.21 14.06
N PHE A 200 10.52 3.54 13.21
CA PHE A 200 9.75 2.37 13.64
C PHE A 200 10.67 1.20 14.02
N SER A 201 11.79 1.00 13.32
CA SER A 201 12.79 -0.05 13.66
C SER A 201 13.41 0.17 15.04
N ILE A 202 13.68 1.42 15.42
CA ILE A 202 14.12 1.76 16.78
C ILE A 202 13.03 1.42 17.80
N TYR A 203 11.78 1.82 17.53
CA TYR A 203 10.64 1.50 18.40
C TYR A 203 10.46 -0.01 18.59
N THR A 204 10.44 -0.80 17.51
CA THR A 204 10.29 -2.27 17.61
C THR A 204 11.53 -2.93 18.22
N GLY A 205 12.73 -2.41 17.95
CA GLY A 205 13.98 -2.85 18.59
C GLY A 205 13.94 -2.67 20.11
N PHE A 206 13.37 -1.56 20.59
CA PHE A 206 13.13 -1.34 22.02
C PHE A 206 12.08 -2.32 22.59
N ILE A 207 11.00 -2.62 21.86
CA ILE A 207 10.00 -3.61 22.26
C ILE A 207 10.61 -5.02 22.34
N TYR A 208 11.47 -5.39 21.39
CA TYR A 208 12.21 -6.67 21.44
C TYR A 208 13.34 -6.66 22.47
N ASN A 209 13.69 -5.48 22.99
CA ASN A 209 14.82 -5.25 23.89
C ASN A 209 16.13 -5.79 23.29
N ASP A 210 16.37 -5.48 22.02
CA ASP A 210 17.56 -5.90 21.27
C ASP A 210 18.24 -4.70 20.59
N CYS A 211 19.52 -4.51 20.92
CA CYS A 211 20.40 -3.52 20.35
C CYS A 211 21.75 -4.17 20.06
N PHE A 212 22.07 -4.38 18.78
CA PHE A 212 23.29 -5.10 18.38
C PHE A 212 23.47 -6.44 19.11
N SER A 213 22.40 -7.24 19.23
CA SER A 213 22.32 -8.52 19.98
C SER A 213 22.40 -8.42 21.50
N LYS A 214 22.41 -7.21 22.08
CA LYS A 214 22.46 -6.96 23.54
C LYS A 214 21.14 -6.38 24.03
N ALA A 215 20.78 -6.72 25.27
CA ALA A 215 19.55 -6.27 25.90
C ALA A 215 19.83 -5.16 26.91
N PHE A 216 18.90 -4.23 27.06
CA PHE A 216 18.97 -3.14 28.03
C PHE A 216 18.22 -3.51 29.31
N ASN A 217 18.89 -3.41 30.46
CA ASN A 217 18.24 -3.56 31.77
C ASN A 217 17.81 -2.19 32.32
N ILE A 218 16.69 -1.66 31.83
CA ILE A 218 16.21 -0.31 32.17
C ILE A 218 15.38 -0.33 33.47
N PHE A 219 14.45 -1.28 33.60
CA PHE A 219 13.48 -1.30 34.71
C PHE A 219 13.79 -2.35 35.80
N GLY A 220 14.89 -3.12 35.64
CA GLY A 220 15.17 -4.30 36.46
C GLY A 220 14.40 -5.53 35.94
N SER A 221 15.06 -6.70 35.94
CA SER A 221 14.41 -7.95 35.52
C SER A 221 13.30 -8.35 36.50
N SER A 222 12.20 -8.87 35.96
CA SER A 222 11.10 -9.45 36.75
C SER A 222 11.45 -10.85 37.28
N TRP A 223 12.59 -11.39 36.86
CA TRP A 223 13.10 -12.68 37.30
C TRP A 223 14.19 -12.49 38.35
N SER A 224 14.12 -13.27 39.43
CA SER A 224 15.10 -13.25 40.51
C SER A 224 15.60 -14.66 40.84
N VAL A 225 16.92 -14.81 40.94
CA VAL A 225 17.55 -16.11 41.21
C VAL A 225 17.64 -16.39 42.72
N ARG A 226 17.55 -15.36 43.56
CA ARG A 226 17.75 -15.45 45.02
C ARG A 226 16.84 -16.47 45.72
N PRO A 227 15.55 -16.62 45.35
CA PRO A 227 14.67 -17.59 46.01
C PRO A 227 15.02 -19.06 45.73
N MET A 228 15.74 -19.35 44.63
CA MET A 228 16.20 -20.71 44.33
C MET A 228 17.22 -21.24 45.35
N PHE A 229 18.05 -20.34 45.90
CA PHE A 229 19.00 -20.66 46.96
C PHE A 229 18.37 -20.69 48.35
N ARG A 230 17.32 -19.87 48.59
CA ARG A 230 16.65 -19.79 49.90
C ARG A 230 15.74 -20.98 50.19
N ASN A 231 15.09 -21.53 49.16
CA ASN A 231 14.19 -22.67 49.32
C ASN A 231 14.92 -24.03 49.29
N GLY A 232 16.27 -24.03 49.30
CA GLY A 232 17.07 -25.26 49.35
C GLY A 232 17.10 -26.07 48.05
N THR A 233 16.47 -25.59 46.98
CA THR A 233 16.47 -26.26 45.67
C THR A 233 17.83 -26.23 44.98
N TRP A 234 18.61 -25.16 45.16
CA TRP A 234 19.97 -25.04 44.63
C TRP A 234 20.98 -24.94 45.78
N SER A 235 21.91 -25.88 45.83
CA SER A 235 23.10 -25.83 46.69
C SER A 235 24.33 -25.42 45.87
N MET A 236 25.41 -25.01 46.54
CA MET A 236 26.68 -24.69 45.86
C MET A 236 27.22 -25.91 45.08
N GLU A 237 27.04 -27.12 45.60
CA GLU A 237 27.37 -28.37 44.91
C GLU A 237 26.59 -28.55 43.60
N THR A 238 25.33 -28.13 43.55
CA THR A 238 24.50 -28.22 42.32
C THR A 238 24.98 -27.25 41.24
N VAL A 239 25.48 -26.08 41.64
CA VAL A 239 26.04 -25.05 40.74
C VAL A 239 27.39 -25.48 40.18
N GLU A 240 28.21 -26.17 40.97
CA GLU A 240 29.52 -26.67 40.53
C GLU A 240 29.39 -27.91 39.63
N THR A 241 28.38 -28.75 39.85
CA THR A 241 28.17 -29.99 39.09
C THR A 241 27.42 -29.78 37.77
N ASN A 242 26.46 -28.85 37.70
CA ASN A 242 25.61 -28.66 36.53
C ASN A 242 25.92 -27.35 35.77
N PRO A 243 26.32 -27.41 34.49
CA PRO A 243 26.61 -26.22 33.71
C PRO A 243 25.36 -25.43 33.29
N LEU A 244 24.17 -26.04 33.39
CA LEU A 244 22.93 -25.48 32.87
C LEU A 244 21.79 -25.72 33.88
N LEU A 245 21.28 -24.63 34.44
CA LEU A 245 20.26 -24.65 35.48
C LEU A 245 18.97 -23.99 34.98
N GLN A 246 17.83 -24.60 35.30
CA GLN A 246 16.51 -24.08 34.96
C GLN A 246 15.86 -23.41 36.17
N LEU A 247 15.43 -22.17 35.99
CA LEU A 247 14.61 -21.45 36.97
C LEU A 247 13.19 -22.03 36.94
N ASN A 248 12.68 -22.47 38.10
CA ASN A 248 11.30 -22.94 38.21
C ASN A 248 10.38 -21.74 38.50
N PRO A 249 9.50 -21.34 37.55
CA PRO A 249 8.62 -20.20 37.75
C PRO A 249 7.54 -20.44 38.81
N ALA A 250 7.27 -21.69 39.22
CA ALA A 250 6.25 -22.02 40.21
C ALA A 250 6.68 -21.68 41.65
N ILE A 251 7.98 -21.43 41.86
CA ILE A 251 8.53 -21.09 43.17
C ILE A 251 8.30 -19.59 43.44
N PRO A 252 7.67 -19.22 44.56
CA PRO A 252 7.35 -17.82 44.85
C PRO A 252 8.60 -16.95 44.91
N GLY A 253 8.57 -15.83 44.19
CA GLY A 253 9.66 -14.86 44.11
C GLY A 253 10.68 -15.12 43.00
N VAL A 254 10.72 -16.31 42.38
CA VAL A 254 11.59 -16.56 41.23
C VAL A 254 11.12 -15.73 40.03
N TYR A 255 9.81 -15.75 39.80
CA TYR A 255 9.13 -14.75 39.00
C TYR A 255 8.40 -13.80 39.98
N SER A 256 8.55 -12.49 39.78
CA SER A 256 7.95 -11.46 40.65
C SER A 256 6.42 -11.44 40.60
N GLY A 257 5.82 -12.12 39.61
CA GLY A 257 4.38 -12.12 39.34
C GLY A 257 3.92 -10.98 38.43
N ASN A 258 4.77 -9.98 38.20
CA ASN A 258 4.48 -8.86 37.30
C ASN A 258 5.32 -8.96 36.02
N PRO A 259 4.73 -8.77 34.82
CA PRO A 259 5.50 -8.73 33.58
C PRO A 259 6.41 -7.51 33.52
N TYR A 260 7.48 -7.61 32.73
CA TYR A 260 8.40 -6.49 32.52
C TYR A 260 7.62 -5.29 31.92
N PRO A 261 7.78 -4.06 32.46
CA PRO A 261 6.89 -2.95 32.09
C PRO A 261 6.88 -2.56 30.62
N PHE A 262 7.99 -2.78 29.90
CA PHE A 262 8.12 -2.34 28.50
C PHE A 262 9.01 -3.28 27.69
N GLY A 263 8.41 -4.01 26.74
CA GLY A 263 9.12 -4.95 25.88
C GLY A 263 9.43 -6.28 26.56
N ILE A 264 10.46 -6.97 26.07
CA ILE A 264 10.85 -8.31 26.56
C ILE A 264 11.86 -8.19 27.71
N ASP A 265 11.72 -9.04 28.72
CA ASP A 265 12.60 -9.06 29.89
C ASP A 265 14.07 -9.31 29.47
N PRO A 266 15.04 -8.51 29.97
CA PRO A 266 16.46 -8.64 29.62
C PRO A 266 17.07 -10.02 29.92
N ILE A 267 16.52 -10.77 30.89
CA ILE A 267 17.05 -12.08 31.31
C ILE A 267 17.06 -13.09 30.16
N TRP A 268 16.12 -12.98 29.22
CA TRP A 268 16.02 -13.87 28.07
C TRP A 268 17.21 -13.77 27.13
N ASN A 269 18.00 -12.68 27.18
CA ASN A 269 19.21 -12.60 26.35
C ASN A 269 20.35 -13.48 26.89
N LEU A 270 20.34 -13.81 28.18
CA LEU A 270 21.32 -14.70 28.82
C LEU A 270 20.88 -16.17 28.79
N ALA A 271 19.59 -16.43 28.59
CA ALA A 271 19.00 -17.75 28.68
C ALA A 271 19.31 -18.62 27.44
N SER A 272 19.62 -19.90 27.65
CA SER A 272 19.83 -20.85 26.55
C SER A 272 18.54 -21.17 25.78
N ASN A 273 17.38 -21.09 26.43
CA ASN A 273 16.06 -21.31 25.84
C ASN A 273 15.42 -20.04 25.23
N LYS A 274 16.19 -18.98 25.02
CA LYS A 274 15.77 -17.71 24.37
C LYS A 274 14.98 -17.95 23.08
N LEU A 275 15.52 -18.81 22.20
CA LEU A 275 14.96 -19.04 20.88
C LEU A 275 13.56 -19.67 20.96
N THR A 276 13.35 -20.64 21.86
CA THR A 276 12.04 -21.29 22.03
C THR A 276 10.97 -20.31 22.49
N PHE A 277 11.30 -19.43 23.43
CA PHE A 277 10.39 -18.39 23.91
C PHE A 277 10.10 -17.33 22.83
N LEU A 278 11.15 -16.75 22.25
CA LEU A 278 11.01 -15.68 21.26
C LEU A 278 10.34 -16.14 19.97
N ASN A 279 10.60 -17.37 19.51
CA ASN A 279 9.94 -17.91 18.32
C ASN A 279 8.44 -18.09 18.55
N SER A 280 8.04 -18.60 19.73
CA SER A 280 6.62 -18.74 20.06
C SER A 280 5.92 -17.38 20.14
N TYR A 281 6.57 -16.37 20.73
CA TYR A 281 6.07 -14.99 20.79
C TYR A 281 5.95 -14.37 19.40
N LYS A 282 7.03 -14.38 18.60
CA LYS A 282 7.07 -13.76 17.27
C LYS A 282 6.05 -14.40 16.32
N MET A 283 5.93 -15.74 16.31
CA MET A 283 4.95 -16.43 15.47
C MET A 283 3.51 -15.96 15.79
N LYS A 284 3.15 -15.94 17.08
CA LYS A 284 1.80 -15.51 17.51
C LYS A 284 1.54 -14.04 17.21
N MET A 285 2.52 -13.18 17.46
CA MET A 285 2.42 -11.75 17.17
C MET A 285 2.25 -11.49 15.67
N SER A 286 3.01 -12.18 14.81
CA SER A 286 2.88 -12.09 13.35
C SER A 286 1.48 -12.50 12.85
N VAL A 287 0.91 -13.57 13.43
CA VAL A 287 -0.46 -14.00 13.10
C VAL A 287 -1.49 -12.93 13.48
N ILE A 288 -1.37 -12.33 14.68
CA ILE A 288 -2.27 -11.26 15.13
C ILE A 288 -2.17 -10.04 14.21
N LEU A 289 -0.96 -9.56 13.93
CA LEU A 289 -0.75 -8.41 13.05
C LEU A 289 -1.27 -8.66 11.63
N GLY A 290 -1.02 -9.84 11.07
CA GLY A 290 -1.48 -10.21 9.73
C GLY A 290 -3.00 -10.22 9.62
N ILE A 291 -3.70 -10.84 10.57
CA ILE A 291 -5.18 -10.92 10.55
C ILE A 291 -5.81 -9.54 10.76
N VAL A 292 -5.26 -8.72 11.66
CA VAL A 292 -5.73 -7.33 11.85
C VAL A 292 -5.54 -6.51 10.58
N GLN A 293 -4.39 -6.61 9.91
CA GLN A 293 -4.12 -5.91 8.66
C GLN A 293 -5.04 -6.37 7.52
N MET A 294 -5.26 -7.67 7.37
CA MET A 294 -6.17 -8.21 6.35
C MET A 294 -7.61 -7.78 6.61
N THR A 295 -8.08 -7.86 7.86
CA THR A 295 -9.42 -7.42 8.26
C THR A 295 -9.62 -5.93 7.98
N PHE A 296 -8.59 -5.11 8.26
CA PHE A 296 -8.61 -3.69 7.92
C PHE A 296 -8.76 -3.46 6.40
N GLY A 297 -8.05 -4.24 5.57
CA GLY A 297 -8.19 -4.19 4.11
C GLY A 297 -9.61 -4.50 3.62
N VAL A 298 -10.25 -5.52 4.18
CA VAL A 298 -11.66 -5.87 3.84
C VAL A 298 -12.62 -4.76 4.31
N ILE A 299 -12.36 -4.11 5.44
CA ILE A 299 -13.17 -2.95 5.88
C ILE A 299 -13.07 -1.78 4.88
N LEU A 300 -11.92 -1.56 4.24
CA LEU A 300 -11.78 -0.54 3.19
C LEU A 300 -12.65 -0.84 1.96
N SER A 301 -12.85 -2.12 1.61
CA SER A 301 -13.72 -2.49 0.49
C SER A 301 -15.18 -2.12 0.75
N LEU A 302 -15.65 -2.19 2.00
CA LEU A 302 -16.98 -1.71 2.38
C LEU A 302 -17.16 -0.22 2.07
N PHE A 303 -16.19 0.62 2.43
CA PHE A 303 -16.28 2.06 2.15
C PHE A 303 -16.34 2.35 0.65
N ASN A 304 -15.60 1.59 -0.17
CA ASN A 304 -15.71 1.66 -1.64
C ASN A 304 -17.12 1.27 -2.10
N HIS A 305 -17.66 0.14 -1.65
CA HIS A 305 -19.01 -0.29 -2.05
C HIS A 305 -20.12 0.68 -1.62
N ILE A 306 -19.98 1.31 -0.45
CA ILE A 306 -20.88 2.37 0.01
C ILE A 306 -20.77 3.60 -0.90
N TYR A 307 -19.55 4.04 -1.23
CA TYR A 307 -19.32 5.21 -2.08
C TYR A 307 -19.91 5.03 -3.49
N PHE A 308 -19.67 3.88 -4.13
CA PHE A 308 -20.22 3.54 -5.43
C PHE A 308 -21.68 3.05 -5.38
N ARG A 309 -22.32 3.05 -4.19
CA ARG A 309 -23.71 2.61 -3.97
C ARG A 309 -24.03 1.20 -4.49
N LYS A 310 -23.04 0.30 -4.51
CA LYS A 310 -23.19 -1.09 -4.97
C LYS A 310 -23.68 -1.99 -3.82
N THR A 311 -24.94 -1.84 -3.43
CA THR A 311 -25.56 -2.55 -2.28
C THR A 311 -25.51 -4.07 -2.42
N LEU A 312 -25.64 -4.61 -3.64
CA LEU A 312 -25.51 -6.05 -3.92
C LEU A 312 -24.14 -6.60 -3.51
N ASN A 313 -23.06 -5.86 -3.78
CA ASN A 313 -21.71 -6.30 -3.40
C ASN A 313 -21.51 -6.26 -1.87
N ILE A 314 -22.16 -5.33 -1.17
CA ILE A 314 -22.11 -5.30 0.30
C ILE A 314 -22.71 -6.58 0.87
N LEU A 315 -23.90 -6.97 0.42
CA LEU A 315 -24.61 -8.14 0.94
C LEU A 315 -23.96 -9.47 0.52
N LEU A 316 -23.49 -9.57 -0.72
CA LEU A 316 -23.09 -10.85 -1.33
C LEU A 316 -21.58 -11.11 -1.28
N GLN A 317 -20.76 -10.07 -1.12
CA GLN A 317 -19.30 -10.21 -1.08
C GLN A 317 -18.76 -9.82 0.29
N PHE A 318 -18.97 -8.58 0.73
CA PHE A 318 -18.39 -8.08 1.98
C PHE A 318 -18.86 -8.84 3.22
N ILE A 319 -20.18 -9.06 3.38
CA ILE A 319 -20.72 -9.75 4.57
C ILE A 319 -20.19 -11.20 4.67
N PRO A 320 -20.30 -12.06 3.64
CA PRO A 320 -19.75 -13.41 3.69
C PRO A 320 -18.22 -13.43 3.92
N GLU A 321 -17.47 -12.53 3.28
CA GLU A 321 -16.02 -12.41 3.45
C GLU A 321 -15.63 -12.06 4.89
N MET A 322 -16.33 -11.10 5.51
CA MET A 322 -16.11 -10.73 6.91
C MET A 322 -16.49 -11.85 7.89
N ILE A 323 -17.62 -12.53 7.67
CA ILE A 323 -18.04 -13.67 8.49
C ILE A 323 -16.98 -14.78 8.41
N PHE A 324 -16.55 -15.14 7.20
CA PHE A 324 -15.53 -16.16 6.98
C PHE A 324 -14.21 -15.82 7.72
N MET A 325 -13.71 -14.59 7.54
CA MET A 325 -12.46 -14.14 8.15
C MET A 325 -12.53 -14.08 9.67
N LEU A 326 -13.62 -13.55 10.25
CA LEU A 326 -13.76 -13.43 11.70
C LEU A 326 -14.02 -14.78 12.39
N CYS A 327 -14.82 -15.66 11.79
CA CYS A 327 -15.14 -16.97 12.38
C CYS A 327 -13.92 -17.90 12.44
N LEU A 328 -13.03 -17.89 11.44
CA LEU A 328 -11.86 -18.75 11.43
C LEU A 328 -10.64 -18.06 12.07
N PHE A 329 -10.18 -16.97 11.44
CA PHE A 329 -8.94 -16.31 11.81
C PHE A 329 -9.13 -15.36 13.01
N GLY A 330 -10.28 -14.66 13.09
CA GLY A 330 -10.62 -13.89 14.28
C GLY A 330 -10.69 -14.75 15.54
N TYR A 331 -11.29 -15.94 15.44
CA TYR A 331 -11.30 -16.92 16.54
C TYR A 331 -9.90 -17.43 16.90
N LEU A 332 -9.01 -17.63 15.93
CA LEU A 332 -7.61 -17.97 16.20
C LEU A 332 -6.90 -16.88 17.02
N VAL A 333 -7.11 -15.60 16.69
CA VAL A 333 -6.58 -14.47 17.47
C VAL A 333 -7.15 -14.49 18.89
N PHE A 334 -8.45 -14.72 19.03
CA PHE A 334 -9.10 -14.87 20.33
C PHE A 334 -8.46 -16.01 21.17
N MET A 335 -8.24 -17.19 20.59
CA MET A 335 -7.60 -18.31 21.29
C MET A 335 -6.18 -17.97 21.77
N ILE A 336 -5.40 -17.22 20.99
CA ILE A 336 -4.05 -16.78 21.38
C ILE A 336 -4.11 -15.84 22.58
N ILE A 337 -4.95 -14.81 22.52
CA ILE A 337 -5.08 -13.81 23.59
C ILE A 337 -5.65 -14.47 24.85
N PHE A 338 -6.69 -15.30 24.71
CA PHE A 338 -7.27 -16.04 25.82
C PHE A 338 -6.25 -16.94 26.52
N LYS A 339 -5.42 -17.66 25.74
CA LYS A 339 -4.36 -18.49 26.31
C LYS A 339 -3.34 -17.67 27.08
N TRP A 340 -2.99 -16.47 26.61
CA TRP A 340 -2.07 -15.57 27.31
C TRP A 340 -2.64 -15.02 28.63
N CYS A 341 -3.96 -14.86 28.74
CA CYS A 341 -4.59 -14.32 29.95
C CYS A 341 -4.95 -15.39 31.00
N TYR A 342 -5.32 -16.61 30.58
CA TYR A 342 -5.90 -17.61 31.48
C TYR A 342 -4.89 -18.62 32.05
N TYR A 343 -3.89 -19.04 31.26
CA TYR A 343 -2.97 -20.10 31.69
C TYR A 343 -1.77 -19.52 32.45
N ASP A 344 -1.76 -19.78 33.76
CA ASP A 344 -0.64 -19.46 34.63
C ASP A 344 0.31 -20.65 34.81
N VAL A 345 1.45 -20.40 35.46
CA VAL A 345 2.54 -21.35 35.71
C VAL A 345 2.05 -22.63 36.39
N HIS A 346 1.13 -22.52 37.34
CA HIS A 346 0.57 -23.66 38.09
C HIS A 346 -0.29 -24.58 37.21
N MET A 347 -0.84 -24.06 36.11
CA MET A 347 -1.68 -24.81 35.15
C MET A 347 -0.92 -25.16 33.86
N SER A 348 0.38 -24.88 33.80
CA SER A 348 1.23 -25.07 32.61
C SER A 348 1.21 -26.49 32.05
N GLN A 349 1.12 -27.52 32.91
CA GLN A 349 1.05 -28.93 32.49
C GLN A 349 -0.23 -29.25 31.69
N LYS A 350 -1.33 -28.51 31.93
CA LYS A 350 -2.60 -28.70 31.24
C LYS A 350 -2.79 -27.71 30.08
N ALA A 351 -1.77 -26.90 29.76
CA ALA A 351 -1.89 -25.86 28.74
C ALA A 351 -2.00 -26.48 27.33
N PRO A 352 -3.14 -26.31 26.64
CA PRO A 352 -3.40 -27.01 25.40
C PRO A 352 -2.63 -26.42 24.22
N SER A 353 -2.47 -27.20 23.16
CA SER A 353 -1.88 -26.72 21.90
C SER A 353 -2.94 -26.03 21.04
N ILE A 354 -2.76 -24.73 20.78
CA ILE A 354 -3.68 -23.95 19.93
C ILE A 354 -3.73 -24.54 18.51
N LEU A 355 -2.59 -25.01 17.99
CA LEU A 355 -2.51 -25.60 16.65
C LEU A 355 -3.39 -26.85 16.54
N ILE A 356 -3.32 -27.75 17.53
CA ILE A 356 -4.11 -28.97 17.54
C ILE A 356 -5.59 -28.63 17.69
N HIS A 357 -5.95 -27.69 18.58
CA HIS A 357 -7.34 -27.22 18.70
C HIS A 357 -7.88 -26.61 17.42
N PHE A 358 -7.04 -25.93 16.64
CA PHE A 358 -7.43 -25.36 15.34
C PHE A 358 -7.59 -26.45 14.26
N ILE A 359 -6.73 -27.46 14.23
CA ILE A 359 -6.87 -28.61 13.30
C ILE A 359 -8.13 -29.42 13.64
N ASN A 360 -8.29 -29.75 14.92
CA ASN A 360 -9.42 -30.54 15.42
C ASN A 360 -10.77 -29.83 15.22
N MET A 361 -10.78 -28.50 15.23
CA MET A 361 -11.96 -27.69 14.89
C MET A 361 -12.46 -27.99 13.47
N PHE A 362 -11.59 -28.10 12.46
CA PHE A 362 -12.00 -28.45 11.09
C PHE A 362 -12.35 -29.94 10.93
N MET A 363 -11.73 -30.82 11.72
CA MET A 363 -12.01 -32.25 11.70
C MET A 363 -13.22 -32.68 12.56
N PHE A 364 -13.82 -31.75 13.31
CA PHE A 364 -14.87 -32.01 14.29
C PHE A 364 -14.50 -33.10 15.32
N ASN A 365 -13.21 -33.22 15.65
CA ASN A 365 -12.72 -34.22 16.61
C ASN A 365 -12.40 -33.58 17.97
N TYR A 366 -13.31 -33.71 18.93
CA TYR A 366 -13.20 -33.05 20.24
C TYR A 366 -12.83 -34.00 21.39
N ASN A 367 -12.62 -35.29 21.09
CA ASN A 367 -12.48 -36.34 22.11
C ASN A 367 -11.01 -36.71 22.43
N ASP A 368 -10.04 -35.85 22.11
CA ASP A 368 -8.63 -36.14 22.37
C ASP A 368 -8.28 -36.02 23.86
N PRO A 369 -7.92 -37.11 24.56
CA PRO A 369 -7.59 -37.08 25.99
C PRO A 369 -6.29 -36.32 26.30
N SER A 370 -5.47 -36.05 25.26
CA SER A 370 -4.22 -35.31 25.39
C SER A 370 -4.40 -33.78 25.42
N ASN A 371 -5.56 -33.24 25.04
CA ASN A 371 -5.74 -31.80 24.85
C ASN A 371 -7.00 -31.30 25.59
N ALA A 372 -6.81 -30.69 26.76
CA ALA A 372 -7.91 -30.18 27.56
C ALA A 372 -8.66 -29.03 26.84
N PRO A 373 -9.98 -28.89 27.06
CA PRO A 373 -10.73 -27.76 26.55
C PRO A 373 -10.20 -26.44 27.14
N LEU A 374 -10.22 -25.39 26.31
CA LEU A 374 -9.73 -24.05 26.61
C LEU A 374 -10.70 -23.29 27.52
N TYR A 375 -12.00 -23.44 27.27
CA TYR A 375 -13.10 -22.86 28.05
C TYR A 375 -14.35 -23.77 27.97
N GLU A 376 -15.31 -23.54 28.86
CA GLU A 376 -16.57 -24.31 28.90
C GLU A 376 -17.38 -24.11 27.62
N HIS A 377 -17.99 -25.18 27.09
CA HIS A 377 -18.78 -25.15 25.83
C HIS A 377 -17.98 -24.80 24.55
N GLN A 378 -16.65 -24.98 24.54
CA GLN A 378 -15.80 -24.73 23.36
C GLN A 378 -16.27 -25.50 22.10
N GLN A 379 -16.72 -26.75 22.25
CA GLN A 379 -17.14 -27.58 21.12
C GLN A 379 -18.32 -26.96 20.36
N GLU A 380 -19.29 -26.39 21.07
CA GLU A 380 -20.49 -25.79 20.47
C GLU A 380 -20.11 -24.55 19.67
N VAL A 381 -19.26 -23.70 20.25
CA VAL A 381 -18.78 -22.45 19.62
C VAL A 381 -17.94 -22.75 18.37
N GLN A 382 -17.00 -23.71 18.46
CA GLN A 382 -16.14 -24.09 17.33
C GLN A 382 -16.96 -24.69 16.19
N SER A 383 -17.92 -25.57 16.51
CA SER A 383 -18.80 -26.17 15.51
C SER A 383 -19.66 -25.11 14.82
N PHE A 384 -20.21 -24.15 15.58
CA PHE A 384 -20.97 -23.02 15.03
C PHE A 384 -20.13 -22.18 14.06
N PHE A 385 -18.90 -21.81 14.42
CA PHE A 385 -18.03 -21.01 13.55
C PHE A 385 -17.63 -21.73 12.26
N VAL A 386 -17.35 -23.04 12.31
CA VAL A 386 -17.05 -23.80 11.09
C VAL A 386 -18.27 -23.90 10.18
N ILE A 387 -19.46 -24.16 10.73
CA ILE A 387 -20.70 -24.24 9.94
C ILE A 387 -20.98 -22.89 9.26
N MET A 388 -20.85 -21.76 9.99
CA MET A 388 -21.02 -20.43 9.43
C MET A 388 -20.00 -20.13 8.32
N ALA A 389 -18.74 -20.50 8.52
CA ALA A 389 -17.70 -20.35 7.50
C ALA A 389 -17.99 -21.21 6.26
N LEU A 390 -18.46 -22.45 6.43
CA LEU A 390 -18.84 -23.30 5.30
C LEU A 390 -20.04 -22.75 4.51
N ILE A 391 -21.01 -22.11 5.17
CA ILE A 391 -22.15 -21.47 4.51
C ILE A 391 -21.73 -20.22 3.73
N SER A 392 -20.73 -19.47 4.19
CA SER A 392 -20.25 -18.26 3.49
C SER A 392 -19.62 -18.54 2.12
N VAL A 393 -19.06 -19.74 1.90
CA VAL A 393 -18.44 -20.12 0.61
C VAL A 393 -19.46 -20.18 -0.54
N PRO A 394 -20.54 -20.99 -0.48
CA PRO A 394 -21.55 -21.01 -1.52
C PRO A 394 -22.33 -19.70 -1.61
N TRP A 395 -22.48 -18.96 -0.49
CA TRP A 395 -23.10 -17.64 -0.50
C TRP A 395 -22.35 -16.69 -1.45
N MET A 396 -21.04 -16.56 -1.29
CA MET A 396 -20.22 -15.67 -2.10
C MET A 396 -20.14 -16.10 -3.57
N LEU A 397 -20.02 -17.42 -3.82
CA LEU A 397 -19.75 -17.95 -5.15
C LEU A 397 -21.01 -18.04 -6.03
N LEU A 398 -22.14 -18.49 -5.50
CA LEU A 398 -23.31 -18.81 -6.31
C LEU A 398 -24.30 -17.65 -6.39
N ILE A 399 -24.54 -16.93 -5.30
CA ILE A 399 -25.70 -16.01 -5.23
C ILE A 399 -25.55 -14.84 -6.19
N LYS A 400 -24.35 -14.26 -6.30
CA LYS A 400 -24.07 -13.12 -7.19
C LYS A 400 -24.33 -13.43 -8.68
N PRO A 401 -23.74 -14.49 -9.30
CA PRO A 401 -24.00 -14.78 -10.71
C PRO A 401 -25.46 -15.16 -10.99
N PHE A 402 -26.16 -15.83 -10.05
CA PHE A 402 -27.59 -16.13 -10.24
C PHE A 402 -28.46 -14.87 -10.26
N ILE A 403 -28.19 -13.90 -9.40
CA ILE A 403 -28.91 -12.61 -9.37
C ILE A 403 -28.63 -11.82 -10.65
N LEU A 404 -27.36 -11.74 -11.08
CA LEU A 404 -27.00 -11.05 -12.32
C LEU A 404 -27.65 -11.70 -13.55
N ARG A 405 -27.65 -13.04 -13.62
CA ARG A 405 -28.35 -13.78 -14.70
C ARG A 405 -29.86 -13.52 -14.70
N ALA A 406 -30.49 -13.47 -13.52
CA ALA A 406 -31.92 -13.17 -13.40
C ALA A 406 -32.24 -11.75 -13.87
N ASN A 407 -31.41 -10.76 -13.48
CA ASN A 407 -31.54 -9.37 -13.93
C ASN A 407 -31.33 -9.24 -15.44
N HIS A 408 -30.31 -9.92 -16.00
CA HIS A 408 -30.04 -9.91 -17.43
C HIS A 408 -31.21 -10.50 -18.23
N ARG A 409 -31.78 -11.63 -17.78
CA ARG A 409 -32.97 -12.23 -18.43
C ARG A 409 -34.18 -11.29 -18.36
N LYS A 410 -34.38 -10.61 -17.24
CA LYS A 410 -35.47 -9.63 -17.07
C LYS A 410 -35.30 -8.41 -17.97
N SER A 411 -34.07 -7.91 -18.09
CA SER A 411 -33.72 -6.81 -19.00
C SER A 411 -33.94 -7.20 -20.47
N GLN A 412 -33.53 -8.41 -20.87
CA GLN A 412 -33.81 -8.93 -22.22
C GLN A 412 -35.31 -9.03 -22.51
N LEU A 413 -36.12 -9.52 -21.55
CA LEU A 413 -37.57 -9.56 -21.65
C LEU A 413 -38.20 -8.15 -21.75
N GLN A 414 -37.68 -7.17 -21.02
CA GLN A 414 -38.13 -5.79 -21.14
C GLN A 414 -37.72 -5.16 -22.48
N ALA A 415 -36.51 -5.44 -22.97
CA ALA A 415 -36.06 -4.98 -24.27
C ALA A 415 -36.91 -5.56 -25.41
N SER A 416 -37.28 -6.85 -25.33
CA SER A 416 -38.18 -7.47 -26.32
C SER A 416 -39.59 -6.87 -26.28
N LEU A 417 -40.14 -6.59 -25.09
CA LEU A 417 -41.46 -5.95 -24.95
C LEU A 417 -41.47 -4.50 -25.46
N ILE A 418 -40.39 -3.74 -25.25
CA ILE A 418 -40.24 -2.39 -25.79
C ILE A 418 -40.13 -2.43 -27.32
N GLN A 419 -39.46 -3.43 -27.88
CA GLN A 419 -39.34 -3.60 -29.33
C GLN A 419 -40.67 -4.03 -29.97
N GLU A 420 -41.48 -4.84 -29.30
CA GLU A 420 -42.86 -5.16 -29.74
C GLU A 420 -43.77 -3.92 -29.71
N HIS A 421 -43.75 -3.13 -28.64
CA HIS A 421 -44.53 -1.89 -28.58
C HIS A 421 -44.07 -0.85 -29.61
N ALA A 422 -42.76 -0.72 -29.86
CA ALA A 422 -42.25 0.16 -30.91
C ALA A 422 -42.65 -0.29 -32.33
N ALA A 423 -42.85 -1.61 -32.55
CA ALA A 423 -43.34 -2.14 -33.81
C ALA A 423 -44.85 -1.91 -33.99
N GLU A 424 -45.64 -2.05 -32.92
CA GLU A 424 -47.08 -1.72 -32.93
C GLU A 424 -47.35 -0.21 -33.14
N ASP A 425 -46.53 0.67 -32.57
CA ASP A 425 -46.65 2.12 -32.78
C ASP A 425 -46.33 2.53 -34.23
N ILE A 426 -45.42 1.80 -34.91
CA ILE A 426 -45.10 2.03 -36.34
C ILE A 426 -46.24 1.54 -37.26
N GLU A 427 -46.95 0.47 -36.89
CA GLU A 427 -48.14 0.01 -37.63
C GLU A 427 -49.39 0.87 -37.33
N GLY A 428 -49.46 1.52 -36.16
CA GLY A 428 -50.54 2.41 -35.74
C GLY A 428 -50.49 3.84 -36.32
N ASP A 429 -49.31 4.36 -36.67
CA ASP A 429 -49.13 5.76 -37.12
C ASP A 429 -49.53 6.03 -38.59
N ASN A 430 -50.11 5.05 -39.28
CA ASN A 430 -50.82 5.28 -40.55
C ASN A 430 -52.21 5.94 -40.37
N ALA A 431 -52.59 6.30 -39.14
CA ALA A 431 -53.74 7.13 -38.87
C ALA A 431 -53.47 8.16 -37.75
N SER A 432 -52.89 9.31 -38.17
CA SER A 432 -52.97 10.65 -37.57
C SER A 432 -51.64 11.30 -37.08
N SER A 433 -51.50 12.57 -37.45
CA SER A 433 -50.34 13.49 -37.40
C SER A 433 -49.62 13.70 -36.04
N PRO A 434 -48.38 14.23 -36.03
CA PRO A 434 -47.41 13.96 -34.97
C PRO A 434 -47.53 14.90 -33.76
N ARG A 435 -47.36 14.34 -32.55
CA ARG A 435 -47.09 15.11 -31.33
C ARG A 435 -45.74 14.73 -30.73
N ARG A 436 -44.86 15.74 -30.64
CA ARG A 436 -43.66 15.76 -29.79
C ARG A 436 -44.02 15.42 -28.34
N ALA A 437 -43.24 14.56 -27.68
CA ALA A 437 -42.45 14.87 -26.47
C ALA A 437 -41.95 13.60 -25.75
N GLY A 438 -40.67 13.62 -25.34
CA GLY A 438 -40.29 13.07 -24.03
C GLY A 438 -39.54 11.73 -23.96
N ALA A 439 -38.48 11.52 -24.75
CA ALA A 439 -37.52 10.45 -24.47
C ALA A 439 -36.53 10.89 -23.36
N HIS A 440 -36.89 10.67 -22.11
CA HIS A 440 -35.96 10.70 -20.97
C HIS A 440 -36.28 9.51 -20.07
N LYS A 441 -35.26 8.66 -19.83
CA LYS A 441 -35.23 7.40 -19.05
C LYS A 441 -35.35 6.11 -19.86
N ALA A 442 -34.32 5.78 -20.64
CA ALA A 442 -34.05 4.40 -21.04
C ALA A 442 -32.56 4.24 -21.41
N GLN A 443 -31.65 4.55 -20.48
CA GLN A 443 -30.22 4.26 -20.67
C GLN A 443 -29.44 4.32 -19.36
N GLU A 444 -29.77 3.45 -18.40
CA GLU A 444 -28.93 3.23 -17.21
C GLU A 444 -28.44 1.77 -17.06
N ASP A 445 -28.83 0.82 -17.93
CA ASP A 445 -28.51 -0.61 -17.71
C ASP A 445 -27.59 -1.25 -18.77
N TYR A 446 -26.73 -0.47 -19.43
CA TYR A 446 -25.62 -1.00 -20.25
C TYR A 446 -24.25 -0.74 -19.57
N GLU A 447 -24.17 -1.00 -18.26
CA GLU A 447 -22.94 -0.94 -17.47
C GLU A 447 -22.60 -2.30 -16.85
N GLU A 448 -22.35 -3.31 -17.68
CA GLU A 448 -21.54 -4.46 -17.31
C GLU A 448 -20.75 -4.91 -18.54
N GLU A 449 -19.68 -4.20 -18.87
CA GLU A 449 -18.45 -4.72 -19.50
C GLU A 449 -17.53 -3.54 -19.84
N GLY A 450 -16.42 -3.46 -19.11
CA GLY A 450 -15.40 -2.41 -19.20
C GLY A 450 -14.53 -2.39 -17.96
#